data_AF-D7B8Q1-F1
#
_entry.id   AF-D7B8Q1-F1
#
_cell.length_a   1.000
_cell.length_b   1.000
_cell.length_c   1.000
_cell.angle_alpha   90.00
_cell.angle_beta   90.00
_cell.angle_gamma   90.00
#
_symmetry.space_group_name_H-M   'P 1'
#
loop_
_entity.id
_entity.type
_entity.pdbx_description
1 polymer ?
#
loop_
_entity_poly.entity_id
_entity_poly.type
_entity_poly.pdbx_seq_one_letter_code
_entity_poly.pdbx_strand_id
1 'polypeptide(L)'
;MSELLTLPVAVSADWLREHRDRVVLVDSRWYLDGRSGRDAHRAGHLPGAVFTDLDTDLAAPASPEGGRHPLPSAADFAAALGRLGIGDDSSVVVYDDAGGSVAARLVWMLRVLGTPAAFLDGGLQAWAGELEEGDVTPRPVHRTPLPWPADRVVHTDTVRAEAGDPAHLLVDARARERYTGERPAPVDARPGHVPGARSAEWTANLGDDGLLAAPGILRERFAALGADSADTITAYCGSGVTACHDLLALEHAGYSGARLYPGSWSRWGGDDTLPVETGDPRA
;
A
#
# COMPACT_ATOMS: atom_id res chain seq x y z
N MET A 1 13.99 21.02 -18.58
CA MET A 1 13.45 19.79 -17.96
C MET A 1 13.85 19.86 -16.51
N SER A 2 12.88 20.00 -15.60
CA SER A 2 13.19 19.97 -14.16
C SER A 2 13.71 18.58 -13.83
N GLU A 3 14.83 18.49 -13.12
CA GLU A 3 15.33 17.21 -12.62
C GLU A 3 14.29 16.62 -11.66
N LEU A 4 13.92 15.36 -11.87
CA LEU A 4 12.98 14.65 -11.00
C LEU A 4 13.58 14.51 -9.60
N LEU A 5 12.75 14.71 -8.57
CA LEU A 5 13.19 14.51 -7.20
C LEU A 5 13.50 13.02 -6.96
N THR A 6 14.64 12.75 -6.34
CA THR A 6 14.85 11.44 -5.71
C THR A 6 14.13 11.46 -4.37
N LEU A 7 13.03 10.72 -4.24
CA LEU A 7 12.23 10.68 -3.02
C LEU A 7 12.51 9.41 -2.19
N PRO A 8 12.73 9.55 -0.86
CA PRO A 8 12.72 8.41 0.06
C PRO A 8 11.33 7.76 0.10
N VAL A 9 11.20 6.66 0.84
CA VAL A 9 9.90 6.00 1.07
C VAL A 9 8.90 6.93 1.77
N ALA A 10 9.38 7.71 2.75
CA ALA A 10 8.57 8.65 3.52
C ALA A 10 9.28 10.00 3.66
N VAL A 11 8.50 11.09 3.67
CA VAL A 11 8.99 12.46 3.88
C VAL A 11 8.30 13.09 5.08
N SER A 12 8.99 13.98 5.80
CA SER A 12 8.40 14.69 6.94
C SER A 12 7.51 15.86 6.51
N ALA A 13 6.68 16.35 7.43
CA ALA A 13 5.89 17.56 7.21
C ALA A 13 6.76 18.79 6.94
N ASP A 14 7.93 18.91 7.58
CA ASP A 14 8.89 19.99 7.32
C ASP A 14 9.42 19.93 5.88
N TRP A 15 9.82 18.74 5.42
CA TRP A 15 10.24 18.54 4.04
C TRP A 15 9.14 18.93 3.06
N LEU A 16 7.89 18.54 3.32
CA LEU A 16 6.75 18.88 2.48
C LEU A 16 6.52 20.39 2.41
N ARG A 17 6.67 21.14 3.52
CA ARG A 17 6.54 22.61 3.51
C ARG A 17 7.59 23.26 2.62
N GLU A 18 8.83 22.78 2.66
CA GLU A 18 9.93 23.31 1.85
C GLU A 18 9.83 22.96 0.35
N HIS A 19 9.12 21.87 0.02
CA HIS A 19 9.05 21.31 -1.33
C HIS A 19 7.63 21.31 -1.93
N ARG A 20 6.68 22.01 -1.31
CA ARG A 20 5.25 21.92 -1.66
C ARG A 20 4.98 22.19 -3.13
N ASP A 21 5.66 23.17 -3.72
CA ASP A 21 5.49 23.57 -5.13
C ASP A 21 6.16 22.61 -6.13
N ARG A 22 6.88 21.61 -5.64
CA ARG A 22 7.62 20.63 -6.46
C ARG A 22 6.95 19.26 -6.52
N VAL A 23 5.85 19.07 -5.78
CA VAL A 23 5.16 17.78 -5.68
C VAL A 23 3.65 17.93 -5.93
N VAL A 24 3.07 16.89 -6.51
CA VAL A 24 1.63 16.68 -6.44
C VAL A 24 1.32 16.06 -5.09
N LEU A 25 0.50 16.73 -4.29
CA LEU A 25 0.09 16.24 -2.98
C LEU A 25 -1.26 15.52 -3.11
N VAL A 26 -1.36 14.31 -2.60
CA VAL A 26 -2.53 13.44 -2.77
C VAL A 26 -3.05 12.99 -1.41
N ASP A 27 -4.33 13.22 -1.16
CA ASP A 27 -5.09 12.66 -0.05
C ASP A 27 -5.71 11.33 -0.50
N SER A 28 -5.34 10.24 0.17
CA SER A 28 -5.79 8.88 -0.15
C SER A 28 -6.57 8.24 0.99
N ARG A 29 -7.25 9.04 1.84
CA ARG A 29 -8.06 8.50 2.94
C ARG A 29 -9.16 7.58 2.43
N TRP A 30 -9.29 6.43 3.08
CA TRP A 30 -10.34 5.44 2.84
C TRP A 30 -10.60 4.65 4.12
N TYR A 31 -11.85 4.25 4.36
CA TYR A 31 -12.24 3.62 5.61
C TYR A 31 -13.05 2.34 5.37
N LEU A 32 -12.59 1.23 5.95
CA LEU A 32 -13.26 -0.06 5.86
C LEU A 32 -14.66 -0.07 6.52
N ASP A 33 -14.92 0.87 7.43
CA ASP A 33 -16.19 1.00 8.15
C ASP A 33 -17.30 1.72 7.36
N GLY A 34 -17.02 2.13 6.11
CA GLY A 34 -17.97 2.77 5.23
C GLY A 34 -18.04 4.30 5.34
N ARG A 35 -17.20 4.92 6.19
CA ARG A 35 -17.00 6.38 6.12
C ARG A 35 -16.44 6.79 4.75
N SER A 36 -16.79 8.00 4.32
CA SER A 36 -16.38 8.57 3.04
C SER A 36 -15.05 9.32 3.18
N GLY A 37 -14.00 8.79 2.55
CA GLY A 37 -12.71 9.50 2.43
C GLY A 37 -12.84 10.84 1.71
N ARG A 38 -13.70 10.92 0.70
CA ARG A 38 -13.98 12.15 -0.06
C ARG A 38 -14.63 13.23 0.81
N ASP A 39 -15.57 12.85 1.67
CA ASP A 39 -16.20 13.82 2.56
C ASP A 39 -15.23 14.26 3.65
N ALA A 40 -14.37 13.36 4.14
CA ALA A 40 -13.29 13.71 5.05
C ALA A 40 -12.28 14.68 4.41
N HIS A 41 -11.96 14.49 3.11
CA HIS A 41 -11.18 15.43 2.30
C HIS A 41 -11.83 16.80 2.22
N ARG A 42 -13.10 16.87 1.80
CA ARG A 42 -13.84 18.12 1.69
C ARG A 42 -13.97 18.88 3.00
N ALA A 43 -14.04 18.16 4.13
CA ALA A 43 -14.11 18.74 5.46
C ALA A 43 -12.77 19.27 5.99
N GLY A 44 -11.64 18.90 5.36
CA GLY A 44 -10.32 19.34 5.80
C GLY A 44 -9.21 18.48 5.19
N HIS A 45 -8.36 19.09 4.36
CA HIS A 45 -7.21 18.44 3.72
C HIS A 45 -6.00 19.37 3.70
N LEU A 46 -4.80 18.82 3.43
CA LEU A 46 -3.60 19.65 3.31
C LEU A 46 -3.73 20.61 2.11
N PRO A 47 -3.24 21.85 2.20
CA PRO A 47 -3.38 22.84 1.14
C PRO A 47 -3.00 22.34 -0.26
N GLY A 48 -3.94 22.45 -1.21
CA GLY A 48 -3.83 22.02 -2.60
C GLY A 48 -3.70 20.50 -2.81
N ALA A 49 -4.00 19.68 -1.81
CA ALA A 49 -4.03 18.22 -1.97
C ALA A 49 -5.19 17.80 -2.86
N VAL A 50 -4.96 16.89 -3.80
CA VAL A 50 -6.02 16.28 -4.62
C VAL A 50 -6.49 14.98 -3.98
N PHE A 51 -7.77 14.66 -4.07
CA PHE A 51 -8.31 13.41 -3.52
C PHE A 51 -8.23 12.27 -4.53
N THR A 52 -7.66 11.12 -4.13
CA THR A 52 -7.73 9.86 -4.88
C THR A 52 -8.67 8.89 -4.18
N ASP A 53 -9.45 8.14 -4.95
CA ASP A 53 -10.37 7.14 -4.41
C ASP A 53 -9.80 5.72 -4.59
N LEU A 54 -9.70 4.96 -3.49
CA LEU A 54 -9.14 3.62 -3.52
C LEU A 54 -9.92 2.68 -4.46
N ASP A 55 -11.25 2.72 -4.39
CA ASP A 55 -12.13 1.79 -5.08
C ASP A 55 -12.24 2.07 -6.58
N THR A 56 -12.10 3.33 -6.97
CA THR A 56 -12.34 3.76 -8.37
C THR A 56 -11.10 4.23 -9.12
N ASP A 57 -10.07 4.75 -8.43
CA ASP A 57 -8.81 5.19 -9.06
C ASP A 57 -7.67 4.17 -8.89
N LEU A 58 -7.64 3.43 -7.77
CA LEU A 58 -6.52 2.56 -7.40
C LEU A 58 -6.84 1.05 -7.46
N ALA A 59 -8.06 0.71 -7.90
CA ALA A 59 -8.53 -0.64 -8.05
C ALA A 59 -9.35 -0.84 -9.33
N ALA A 60 -9.30 -2.04 -9.90
CA ALA A 60 -10.33 -2.50 -10.83
C ALA A 60 -11.59 -2.93 -10.04
N PRO A 61 -12.75 -3.11 -10.71
CA PRO A 61 -13.92 -3.69 -10.06
C PRO A 61 -13.59 -5.04 -9.41
N ALA A 62 -14.11 -5.25 -8.19
CA ALA A 62 -13.94 -6.51 -7.48
C ALA A 62 -14.45 -7.70 -8.31
N SER A 63 -13.73 -8.82 -8.24
CA SER A 63 -14.14 -10.06 -8.91
C SER A 63 -13.71 -11.29 -8.10
N PRO A 64 -14.33 -12.46 -8.31
CA PRO A 64 -13.90 -13.70 -7.69
C PRO A 64 -12.43 -14.04 -7.96
N GLU A 65 -11.89 -13.66 -9.12
CA GLU A 65 -10.51 -13.92 -9.58
C GLU A 65 -9.51 -12.86 -9.10
N GLY A 66 -9.92 -11.60 -9.02
CA GLY A 66 -9.07 -10.47 -8.65
C GLY A 66 -9.13 -10.09 -7.17
N GLY A 67 -10.10 -10.61 -6.41
CA GLY A 67 -10.36 -10.19 -5.03
C GLY A 67 -11.08 -8.84 -4.96
N ARG A 68 -11.01 -8.18 -3.79
CA ARG A 68 -11.75 -6.93 -3.52
C ARG A 68 -11.13 -5.67 -4.13
N HIS A 69 -9.80 -5.59 -4.22
CA HIS A 69 -9.09 -4.44 -4.83
C HIS A 69 -8.01 -4.92 -5.82
N PRO A 70 -8.41 -5.58 -6.94
CA PRO A 70 -7.48 -5.94 -7.99
C PRO A 70 -6.78 -4.70 -8.53
N LEU A 71 -5.56 -4.84 -9.05
CA LEU A 71 -4.88 -3.71 -9.69
C LEU A 71 -5.67 -3.26 -10.94
N PRO A 72 -5.86 -1.94 -11.17
CA PRO A 72 -6.51 -1.42 -12.37
C PRO A 72 -5.71 -1.75 -13.63
N SER A 73 -6.33 -1.64 -14.80
CA SER A 73 -5.58 -1.72 -16.06
C SER A 73 -4.58 -0.56 -16.16
N ALA A 74 -3.52 -0.74 -16.94
CA ALA A 74 -2.52 0.31 -17.17
C ALA A 74 -3.17 1.60 -17.73
N ALA A 75 -4.18 1.45 -18.59
CA ALA A 75 -4.90 2.57 -19.20
C ALA A 75 -5.78 3.29 -18.17
N ASP A 76 -6.53 2.56 -17.35
CA ASP A 76 -7.42 3.15 -16.34
C ASP A 76 -6.60 3.87 -15.25
N PHE A 77 -5.50 3.27 -14.81
CA PHE A 77 -4.62 3.90 -13.83
C PHE A 77 -3.98 5.17 -14.38
N ALA A 78 -3.47 5.14 -15.61
CA ALA A 78 -2.91 6.34 -16.25
C ALA A 78 -3.97 7.43 -16.43
N ALA A 79 -5.19 7.08 -16.81
CA ALA A 79 -6.29 8.02 -16.89
C ALA A 79 -6.63 8.63 -15.52
N ALA A 80 -6.64 7.83 -14.45
CA ALA A 80 -6.83 8.32 -13.09
C ALA A 80 -5.74 9.31 -12.65
N LEU A 81 -4.47 8.93 -12.80
CA LEU A 81 -3.34 9.81 -12.49
C LEU A 81 -3.38 11.12 -13.30
N GLY A 82 -3.69 11.04 -14.60
CA GLY A 82 -3.82 12.23 -15.45
C GLY A 82 -4.94 13.17 -14.99
N ARG A 83 -6.10 12.64 -14.55
CA ARG A 83 -7.19 13.44 -13.94
C ARG A 83 -6.76 14.11 -12.64
N LEU A 84 -5.89 13.47 -11.86
CA LEU A 84 -5.35 13.97 -10.60
C LEU A 84 -4.16 14.94 -10.79
N GLY A 85 -3.81 15.29 -12.03
CA GLY A 85 -2.68 16.19 -12.30
C GLY A 85 -1.30 15.50 -12.15
N ILE A 86 -1.26 14.17 -12.07
CA ILE A 86 -0.03 13.36 -11.99
C ILE A 86 0.37 12.92 -13.40
N GLY A 87 1.38 13.59 -13.95
CA GLY A 87 1.91 13.32 -15.29
C GLY A 87 3.15 12.45 -15.28
N ASP A 88 3.81 12.38 -16.43
CA ASP A 88 5.05 11.60 -16.60
C ASP A 88 6.24 12.18 -15.81
N ASP A 89 6.27 13.51 -15.62
CA ASP A 89 7.35 14.24 -14.93
C ASP A 89 6.99 14.62 -13.47
N SER A 90 5.95 14.02 -12.89
CA SER A 90 5.49 14.35 -11.54
C SER A 90 6.33 13.67 -10.45
N SER A 91 6.59 14.40 -9.37
CA SER A 91 6.95 13.82 -8.07
C SER A 91 5.73 13.90 -7.15
N VAL A 92 5.44 12.84 -6.40
CA VAL A 92 4.16 12.71 -5.67
C VAL A 92 4.41 12.49 -4.17
N VAL A 93 3.66 13.20 -3.34
CA VAL A 93 3.54 12.90 -1.91
C VAL A 93 2.11 12.49 -1.64
N VAL A 94 1.92 11.34 -1.01
CA VAL A 94 0.59 10.80 -0.67
C VAL A 94 0.43 10.78 0.84
N TYR A 95 -0.75 11.07 1.36
CA TYR A 95 -1.02 10.89 2.78
C TYR A 95 -2.40 10.29 3.00
N ASP A 96 -2.58 9.74 4.20
CA ASP A 96 -3.87 9.44 4.79
C ASP A 96 -3.87 9.91 6.26
N ASP A 97 -4.88 9.54 7.02
CA ASP A 97 -5.00 9.84 8.45
C ASP A 97 -4.80 8.60 9.33
N ALA A 98 -4.11 7.58 8.81
CA ALA A 98 -3.94 6.30 9.46
C ALA A 98 -2.54 5.71 9.17
N GLY A 99 -1.49 6.52 9.37
CA GLY A 99 -0.10 6.07 9.33
C GLY A 99 0.36 5.51 7.98
N GLY A 100 -0.27 5.91 6.87
CA GLY A 100 0.06 5.44 5.54
C GLY A 100 -0.62 4.15 5.12
N SER A 101 -1.58 3.65 5.90
CA SER A 101 -2.30 2.38 5.64
C SER A 101 -2.85 2.25 4.20
N VAL A 102 -3.40 3.33 3.64
CA VAL A 102 -3.97 3.38 2.29
C VAL A 102 -3.04 4.16 1.36
N ALA A 103 -2.41 5.24 1.84
CA ALA A 103 -1.46 6.04 1.06
C ALA A 103 -0.34 5.18 0.46
N ALA A 104 0.14 4.17 1.20
CA ALA A 104 1.15 3.24 0.76
C ALA A 104 0.78 2.51 -0.55
N ARG A 105 -0.51 2.28 -0.83
CA ARG A 105 -0.98 1.64 -2.06
C ARG A 105 -0.61 2.48 -3.29
N LEU A 106 -0.97 3.76 -3.30
CA LEU A 106 -0.63 4.64 -4.41
C LEU A 106 0.89 4.87 -4.51
N VAL A 107 1.58 5.05 -3.38
CA VAL A 107 3.04 5.23 -3.38
C VAL A 107 3.72 4.01 -3.99
N TRP A 108 3.36 2.79 -3.58
CA TRP A 108 3.91 1.57 -4.17
C TRP A 108 3.61 1.48 -5.66
N MET A 109 2.35 1.71 -6.09
CA MET A 109 1.95 1.68 -7.51
C MET A 109 2.75 2.67 -8.37
N LEU A 110 3.03 3.87 -7.85
CA LEU A 110 3.84 4.88 -8.54
C LEU A 110 5.31 4.45 -8.61
N ARG A 111 5.89 4.00 -7.48
CA ARG A 111 7.31 3.61 -7.39
C ARG A 111 7.64 2.42 -8.27
N VAL A 112 6.79 1.39 -8.32
CA VAL A 112 7.04 0.21 -9.19
C VAL A 112 6.96 0.55 -10.68
N LEU A 113 6.28 1.65 -11.04
CA LEU A 113 6.25 2.18 -12.41
C LEU A 113 7.30 3.28 -12.65
N GLY A 114 8.21 3.51 -11.69
CA GLY A 114 9.31 4.47 -11.83
C GLY A 114 8.95 5.94 -11.59
N THR A 115 7.75 6.24 -11.10
CA THR A 115 7.39 7.61 -10.70
C THR A 115 7.88 7.88 -9.27
N PRO A 116 8.64 8.97 -9.04
CA PRO A 116 9.06 9.33 -7.68
C PRO A 116 7.85 9.59 -6.79
N ALA A 117 7.71 8.78 -5.73
CA ALA A 117 6.63 8.95 -4.77
C ALA A 117 7.09 8.61 -3.36
N ALA A 118 6.59 9.37 -2.39
CA ALA A 118 6.75 9.12 -0.95
C ALA A 118 5.39 9.24 -0.26
N PHE A 119 5.23 8.64 0.91
CA PHE A 119 4.13 9.04 1.79
C PHE A 119 4.57 10.11 2.79
N LEU A 120 3.63 10.95 3.23
CA LEU A 120 3.85 11.88 4.33
C LEU A 120 3.89 11.10 5.64
N ASP A 121 5.04 11.09 6.30
CA ASP A 121 5.22 10.40 7.57
C ASP A 121 4.37 11.05 8.66
N GLY A 122 3.61 10.24 9.39
CA GLY A 122 2.58 10.70 10.34
C GLY A 122 1.32 11.28 9.71
N GLY A 123 1.19 11.29 8.38
CA GLY A 123 -0.03 11.62 7.66
C GLY A 123 -0.60 13.01 7.94
N LEU A 124 -1.93 13.12 7.91
CA LEU A 124 -2.66 14.36 8.20
C LEU A 124 -2.33 14.92 9.59
N GLN A 125 -2.12 14.05 10.58
CA GLN A 125 -1.86 14.41 11.98
C GLN A 125 -0.51 15.10 12.18
N ALA A 126 0.48 14.83 11.31
CA ALA A 126 1.78 15.50 11.35
C ALA A 126 1.74 16.94 10.80
N TRP A 127 0.65 17.34 10.14
CA TRP A 127 0.50 18.67 9.57
C TRP A 127 0.01 19.69 10.61
N ALA A 128 0.93 20.53 11.10
CA ALA A 128 0.62 21.61 12.04
C ALA A 128 0.10 22.91 11.41
N GLY A 129 -0.17 22.93 10.09
CA GLY A 129 -0.66 24.11 9.38
C GLY A 129 -2.18 24.15 9.24
N GLU A 130 -2.69 25.22 8.63
CA GLU A 130 -4.11 25.29 8.27
C GLU A 130 -4.47 24.21 7.24
N LEU A 131 -5.71 23.73 7.31
CA LEU A 131 -6.32 22.83 6.33
C LEU A 131 -7.17 23.63 5.36
N GLU A 132 -7.26 23.16 4.12
CA GLU A 132 -8.22 23.62 3.12
C GLU A 132 -9.51 22.79 3.19
N GLU A 133 -10.62 23.41 2.82
CA GLU A 133 -11.94 22.77 2.70
C GLU A 133 -12.41 22.79 1.24
N GLY A 134 -13.30 21.87 0.88
CA GLY A 134 -13.85 21.74 -0.46
C GLY A 134 -13.08 20.77 -1.36
N ASP A 135 -13.36 20.81 -2.66
CA ASP A 135 -12.73 19.97 -3.67
C ASP A 135 -11.56 20.70 -4.35
N VAL A 136 -10.40 20.06 -4.48
CA VAL A 136 -9.30 20.52 -5.34
C VAL A 136 -9.38 19.81 -6.69
N THR A 137 -9.61 20.58 -7.76
CA THR A 137 -9.64 20.05 -9.13
C THR A 137 -8.40 20.52 -9.90
N PRO A 138 -7.39 19.64 -10.09
CA PRO A 138 -6.19 20.01 -10.83
C PRO A 138 -6.49 20.10 -12.33
N ARG A 139 -5.60 20.75 -13.08
CA ARG A 139 -5.64 20.68 -14.54
C ARG A 139 -5.23 19.26 -14.97
N PRO A 140 -6.03 18.55 -15.79
CA PRO A 140 -5.64 17.24 -16.29
C PRO A 140 -4.35 17.30 -17.09
N VAL A 141 -3.50 16.30 -16.91
CA VAL A 141 -2.20 16.17 -17.57
C VAL A 141 -2.11 14.84 -18.32
N HIS A 142 -1.15 14.76 -19.25
CA HIS A 142 -0.84 13.50 -19.91
C HIS A 142 -0.10 12.57 -18.95
N ARG A 143 -0.52 11.31 -18.93
CA ARG A 143 0.15 10.21 -18.25
C ARG A 143 0.23 9.02 -19.19
N THR A 144 1.44 8.50 -19.38
CA THR A 144 1.70 7.32 -20.20
C THR A 144 1.21 6.05 -19.46
N PRO A 145 0.37 5.21 -20.09
CA PRO A 145 0.02 3.89 -19.56
C PRO A 145 1.24 2.96 -19.53
N LEU A 146 1.55 2.43 -18.35
CA LEU A 146 2.65 1.49 -18.15
C LEU A 146 2.11 0.16 -17.61
N PRO A 147 2.52 -0.99 -18.18
CA PRO A 147 2.11 -2.30 -17.66
C PRO A 147 2.70 -2.54 -16.27
N TRP A 148 1.97 -3.26 -15.43
CA TRP A 148 2.48 -3.70 -14.13
C TRP A 148 3.71 -4.62 -14.32
N PRO A 149 4.82 -4.40 -13.58
CA PRO A 149 6.01 -5.23 -13.72
C PRO A 149 5.74 -6.67 -13.26
N ALA A 150 5.97 -7.64 -14.14
CA ALA A 150 5.71 -9.05 -13.86
C ALA A 150 6.58 -9.64 -12.74
N ASP A 151 7.74 -9.02 -12.48
CA ASP A 151 8.62 -9.37 -11.35
C ASP A 151 8.13 -8.79 -10.01
N ARG A 152 7.15 -7.89 -10.02
CA ARG A 152 6.63 -7.19 -8.82
C ARG A 152 5.20 -7.54 -8.45
N VAL A 153 4.46 -8.19 -9.34
CA VAL A 153 3.07 -8.61 -9.12
C VAL A 153 2.96 -10.11 -9.30
N VAL A 154 2.49 -10.81 -8.27
CA VAL A 154 2.29 -12.27 -8.30
C VAL A 154 0.81 -12.64 -8.26
N HIS A 155 0.48 -13.76 -8.91
CA HIS A 155 -0.87 -14.30 -8.99
C HIS A 155 -1.08 -15.45 -8.00
N THR A 156 -2.34 -15.81 -7.75
CA THR A 156 -2.73 -16.87 -6.80
C THR A 156 -2.02 -18.19 -7.08
N ASP A 157 -1.86 -18.59 -8.34
CA ASP A 157 -1.19 -19.86 -8.69
C ASP A 157 0.29 -19.86 -8.35
N THR A 158 0.98 -18.72 -8.53
CA THR A 158 2.38 -18.55 -8.09
C THR A 158 2.48 -18.66 -6.58
N VAL A 159 1.63 -17.92 -5.85
CA VAL A 159 1.60 -17.98 -4.37
C VAL A 159 1.31 -19.39 -3.89
N ARG A 160 0.40 -20.12 -4.55
CA ARG A 160 0.08 -21.52 -4.24
C ARG A 160 1.26 -22.45 -4.47
N ALA A 161 2.00 -22.25 -5.56
CA ALA A 161 3.17 -23.08 -5.89
C ALA A 161 4.35 -22.83 -4.93
N GLU A 162 4.49 -21.59 -4.45
CA GLU A 162 5.55 -21.17 -3.52
C GLU A 162 5.17 -21.39 -2.04
N ALA A 163 3.89 -21.64 -1.73
CA ALA A 163 3.40 -21.76 -0.36
C ALA A 163 4.10 -22.88 0.42
N GLY A 164 4.72 -22.53 1.54
CA GLY A 164 5.44 -23.46 2.41
C GLY A 164 6.90 -23.72 2.01
N ASP A 165 7.38 -23.21 0.88
CA ASP A 165 8.79 -23.29 0.52
C ASP A 165 9.62 -22.27 1.34
N PRO A 166 10.66 -22.70 2.07
CA PRO A 166 11.50 -21.78 2.84
C PRO A 166 12.28 -20.75 2.00
N ALA A 167 12.43 -20.96 0.69
CA ALA A 167 13.04 -19.98 -0.23
C ALA A 167 12.10 -18.78 -0.52
N HIS A 168 10.81 -18.91 -0.23
CA HIS A 168 9.80 -17.91 -0.53
C HIS A 168 9.15 -17.40 0.76
N LEU A 169 9.51 -16.19 1.19
CA LEU A 169 8.87 -15.56 2.34
C LEU A 169 7.56 -14.91 1.91
N LEU A 170 6.44 -15.45 2.39
CA LEU A 170 5.12 -14.83 2.26
C LEU A 170 4.74 -14.13 3.57
N VAL A 171 4.48 -12.83 3.53
CA VAL A 171 4.08 -12.02 4.69
C VAL A 171 2.64 -11.51 4.58
N ASP A 172 1.91 -11.58 5.69
CA ASP A 172 0.53 -11.14 5.82
C ASP A 172 0.43 -9.85 6.66
N ALA A 173 0.05 -8.76 6.03
CA ALA A 173 -0.01 -7.44 6.65
C ALA A 173 -1.28 -7.20 7.47
N ARG A 174 -2.19 -8.18 7.59
CA ARG A 174 -3.42 -8.04 8.40
C ARG A 174 -3.11 -8.03 9.90
N ALA A 175 -4.07 -7.54 10.67
CA ALA A 175 -4.07 -7.69 12.12
C ALA A 175 -3.85 -9.16 12.53
N ARG A 176 -3.04 -9.40 13.56
CA ARG A 176 -2.65 -10.77 13.96
C ARG A 176 -3.86 -11.67 14.21
N GLU A 177 -4.91 -11.18 14.83
CA GLU A 177 -6.14 -11.93 15.09
C GLU A 177 -6.91 -12.35 13.82
N ARG A 178 -6.75 -11.61 12.71
CA ARG A 178 -7.32 -11.97 11.41
C ARG A 178 -6.47 -13.05 10.74
N TYR A 179 -5.15 -12.94 10.87
CA TYR A 179 -4.20 -13.94 10.41
C TYR A 179 -4.41 -15.29 11.13
N THR A 180 -4.50 -15.30 12.47
CA THR A 180 -4.72 -16.54 13.23
C THR A 180 -6.13 -17.10 13.03
N GLY A 181 -7.08 -16.26 12.62
CA GLY A 181 -8.49 -16.63 12.48
C GLY A 181 -9.28 -16.56 13.79
N GLU A 182 -8.69 -16.03 14.86
CA GLU A 182 -9.37 -15.81 16.15
C GLU A 182 -10.46 -14.74 16.07
N ARG A 183 -10.21 -13.67 15.31
CA ARG A 183 -11.18 -12.60 15.06
C ARG A 183 -11.11 -12.18 13.57
N PRO A 184 -11.71 -12.96 12.65
CA PRO A 184 -11.81 -12.56 11.26
C PRO A 184 -12.61 -11.27 11.12
N ALA A 185 -12.29 -10.44 10.14
CA ALA A 185 -13.12 -9.28 9.83
C ALA A 185 -14.41 -9.74 9.14
N PRO A 186 -15.54 -9.01 9.24
CA PRO A 186 -16.79 -9.37 8.57
C PRO A 186 -16.66 -9.58 7.05
N VAL A 187 -15.64 -8.97 6.43
CA VAL A 187 -15.34 -9.08 4.99
C VAL A 187 -14.52 -10.32 4.63
N ASP A 188 -13.98 -11.06 5.60
CA ASP A 188 -13.16 -12.24 5.38
C ASP A 188 -14.07 -13.48 5.22
N ALA A 189 -14.04 -14.11 4.04
CA ALA A 189 -14.91 -15.25 3.73
C ALA A 189 -14.60 -16.51 4.57
N ARG A 190 -13.32 -16.69 4.94
CA ARG A 190 -12.84 -17.77 5.80
C ARG A 190 -11.85 -17.21 6.84
N PRO A 191 -11.84 -17.74 8.08
CA PRO A 191 -10.82 -17.38 9.07
C PRO A 191 -9.46 -18.00 8.70
N GLY A 192 -8.36 -17.38 9.11
CA GLY A 192 -7.01 -17.92 8.92
C GLY A 192 -6.18 -17.16 7.89
N HIS A 193 -5.15 -17.82 7.38
CA HIS A 193 -4.13 -17.27 6.47
C HIS A 193 -3.66 -18.29 5.43
N VAL A 194 -2.83 -17.82 4.49
CA VAL A 194 -2.24 -18.64 3.43
C VAL A 194 -1.20 -19.57 4.06
N PRO A 195 -1.19 -20.89 3.77
CA PRO A 195 -0.26 -21.81 4.40
C PRO A 195 1.21 -21.38 4.29
N GLY A 196 1.93 -21.45 5.40
CA GLY A 196 3.33 -21.05 5.50
C GLY A 196 3.58 -19.53 5.58
N ALA A 197 2.56 -18.68 5.42
CA ALA A 197 2.70 -17.24 5.57
C ALA A 197 3.14 -16.85 6.98
N ARG A 198 3.78 -15.69 7.12
CA ARG A 198 4.15 -15.08 8.40
C ARG A 198 3.31 -13.85 8.67
N SER A 199 2.80 -13.73 9.89
CA SER A 199 2.15 -12.49 10.32
C SER A 199 3.17 -11.35 10.37
N ALA A 200 2.90 -10.30 9.60
CA ALA A 200 3.70 -9.09 9.53
C ALA A 200 2.78 -7.87 9.61
N GLU A 201 1.91 -7.80 10.61
CA GLU A 201 0.92 -6.74 10.76
C GLU A 201 1.49 -5.35 10.48
N TRP A 202 0.88 -4.63 9.53
CA TRP A 202 1.46 -3.41 8.98
C TRP A 202 1.70 -2.31 10.03
N THR A 203 0.89 -2.26 11.09
CA THR A 203 1.01 -1.28 12.20
C THR A 203 2.33 -1.43 12.95
N ALA A 204 2.92 -2.63 12.98
CA ALA A 204 4.23 -2.87 13.58
C ALA A 204 5.40 -2.33 12.72
N ASN A 205 5.11 -1.67 11.58
CA ASN A 205 6.09 -0.83 10.89
C ASN A 205 6.20 0.57 11.50
N LEU A 206 5.26 0.96 12.37
CA LEU A 206 5.22 2.30 12.97
C LEU A 206 5.80 2.26 14.40
N GLY A 207 6.41 3.37 14.82
CA GLY A 207 6.75 3.63 16.21
C GLY A 207 5.53 4.00 17.05
N ASP A 208 5.72 4.14 18.36
CA ASP A 208 4.68 4.57 19.31
C ASP A 208 4.17 6.00 19.02
N ASP A 209 4.94 6.79 18.27
CA ASP A 209 4.60 8.13 17.79
C ASP A 209 3.78 8.12 16.49
N GLY A 210 3.51 6.94 15.91
CA GLY A 210 2.79 6.77 14.66
C GLY A 210 3.61 7.09 13.41
N LEU A 211 4.93 7.30 13.55
CA LEU A 211 5.85 7.52 12.44
C LEU A 211 6.44 6.19 11.95
N LEU A 212 6.91 6.16 10.71
CA LEU A 212 7.61 4.99 10.16
C LEU A 212 8.86 4.69 11.00
N ALA A 213 8.99 3.46 11.48
CA ALA A 213 10.14 3.06 12.27
C ALA A 213 11.44 3.16 11.46
N ALA A 214 12.55 3.44 12.17
CA ALA A 214 13.86 3.61 11.54
C ALA A 214 14.28 2.36 10.73
N PRO A 215 15.08 2.52 9.65
CA PRO A 215 15.49 1.42 8.78
C PRO A 215 16.05 0.20 9.51
N GLY A 216 16.88 0.42 10.54
CA GLY A 216 17.50 -0.65 11.33
C GLY A 216 16.47 -1.49 12.09
N ILE A 217 15.45 -0.85 12.67
CA ILE A 217 14.37 -1.53 13.41
C ILE A 217 13.56 -2.40 12.45
N LEU A 218 13.19 -1.85 11.29
CA LEU A 218 12.47 -2.61 10.27
C LEU A 218 13.32 -3.75 9.69
N ARG A 219 14.62 -3.54 9.51
CA ARG A 219 15.55 -4.59 9.06
C ARG A 219 15.58 -5.76 10.04
N GLU A 220 15.74 -5.49 11.34
CA GLU A 220 15.70 -6.51 12.38
C GLU A 220 14.36 -7.26 12.40
N ARG A 221 13.24 -6.53 12.29
CA ARG A 221 11.89 -7.11 12.24
C ARG A 221 11.73 -8.06 11.06
N PHE A 222 12.04 -7.64 9.84
CA PHE A 222 11.87 -8.48 8.66
C PHE A 222 12.87 -9.64 8.62
N ALA A 223 14.11 -9.44 9.10
CA ALA A 223 15.08 -10.53 9.27
C ALA A 223 14.53 -11.63 10.21
N ALA A 224 13.89 -11.25 11.32
CA ALA A 224 13.26 -12.21 12.24
C ALA A 224 12.09 -12.98 11.60
N LEU A 225 11.44 -12.43 10.58
CA LEU A 225 10.42 -13.12 9.81
C LEU A 225 11.00 -14.12 8.80
N GLY A 226 12.28 -13.97 8.43
CA GLY A 226 13.02 -14.82 7.50
C GLY A 226 13.47 -14.12 6.21
N ALA A 227 13.41 -12.79 6.14
CA ALA A 227 13.68 -12.04 4.92
C ALA A 227 15.14 -12.19 4.43
N ASP A 228 16.09 -12.42 5.34
CA ASP A 228 17.52 -12.57 5.00
C ASP A 228 17.87 -13.93 4.39
N SER A 229 17.00 -14.92 4.60
CA SER A 229 17.17 -16.29 4.10
C SER A 229 16.30 -16.61 2.89
N ALA A 230 15.42 -15.69 2.48
CA ALA A 230 14.49 -15.90 1.39
C ALA A 230 15.07 -15.38 0.07
N ASP A 231 14.91 -16.15 -1.00
CA ASP A 231 15.24 -15.73 -2.36
C ASP A 231 14.25 -14.68 -2.85
N THR A 232 13.01 -14.74 -2.37
CA THR A 232 11.95 -13.78 -2.70
C THR A 232 11.08 -13.47 -1.50
N ILE A 233 10.53 -12.26 -1.48
CA ILE A 233 9.57 -11.80 -0.47
C ILE A 233 8.29 -11.38 -1.18
N THR A 234 7.15 -11.90 -0.73
CA THR A 234 5.82 -11.54 -1.23
C THR A 234 4.97 -11.03 -0.07
N ALA A 235 4.34 -9.88 -0.24
CA ALA A 235 3.39 -9.33 0.72
C ALA A 235 1.95 -9.48 0.23
N TYR A 236 1.05 -9.79 1.16
CA TYR A 236 -0.39 -9.77 0.94
C TYR A 236 -1.10 -9.30 2.21
N CYS A 237 -2.38 -8.97 2.11
CA CYS A 237 -3.18 -8.61 3.29
C CYS A 237 -4.63 -9.05 3.11
N GLY A 238 -5.61 -8.21 3.48
CA GLY A 238 -7.01 -8.45 3.16
C GLY A 238 -7.32 -8.39 1.66
N SER A 239 -6.74 -7.43 0.95
CA SER A 239 -7.09 -7.15 -0.46
C SER A 239 -6.00 -6.36 -1.21
N GLY A 240 -4.74 -6.50 -0.81
CA GLY A 240 -3.60 -5.89 -1.50
C GLY A 240 -3.33 -4.41 -1.18
N VAL A 241 -4.02 -3.83 -0.20
CA VAL A 241 -3.88 -2.41 0.18
C VAL A 241 -2.77 -2.23 1.20
N THR A 242 -3.00 -2.61 2.47
CA THR A 242 -2.00 -2.48 3.54
C THR A 242 -0.73 -3.32 3.34
N ALA A 243 -0.76 -4.34 2.47
CA ALA A 243 0.45 -5.04 2.04
C ALA A 243 1.46 -4.11 1.34
N CYS A 244 0.99 -3.05 0.68
CA CYS A 244 1.87 -2.06 0.10
C CYS A 244 2.67 -1.31 1.17
N HIS A 245 2.14 -1.17 2.39
CA HIS A 245 2.89 -0.60 3.51
C HIS A 245 4.07 -1.48 3.90
N ASP A 246 3.88 -2.81 3.97
CA ASP A 246 4.98 -3.74 4.21
C ASP A 246 6.02 -3.72 3.09
N LEU A 247 5.60 -3.59 1.82
CA LEU A 247 6.52 -3.48 0.69
C LEU A 247 7.40 -2.23 0.77
N LEU A 248 6.80 -1.10 1.16
CA LEU A 248 7.54 0.15 1.37
C LEU A 248 8.45 0.08 2.61
N ALA A 249 8.00 -0.58 3.68
CA ALA A 249 8.81 -0.80 4.87
C ALA A 249 10.00 -1.74 4.61
N LEU A 250 9.82 -2.79 3.80
CA LEU A 250 10.89 -3.65 3.29
C LEU A 250 11.90 -2.85 2.48
N GLU A 251 11.44 -1.98 1.57
CA GLU A 251 12.30 -1.07 0.82
C GLU A 251 13.07 -0.12 1.74
N HIS A 252 12.40 0.47 2.73
CA HIS A 252 13.02 1.34 3.73
C HIS A 252 14.09 0.61 4.56
N ALA A 253 13.86 -0.68 4.84
CA ALA A 253 14.81 -1.57 5.53
C ALA A 253 15.96 -2.09 4.63
N GLY A 254 16.00 -1.67 3.36
CA GLY A 254 17.06 -2.05 2.41
C GLY A 254 16.83 -3.37 1.67
N TYR A 255 15.64 -3.96 1.75
CA TYR A 255 15.25 -5.08 0.90
C TYR A 255 14.77 -4.56 -0.46
N SER A 256 15.21 -5.21 -1.54
CA SER A 256 14.75 -4.93 -2.90
C SER A 256 14.04 -6.14 -3.48
N GLY A 257 13.19 -5.93 -4.49
CA GLY A 257 12.59 -7.06 -5.22
C GLY A 257 11.31 -7.63 -4.59
N ALA A 258 10.83 -7.08 -3.48
CA ALA A 258 9.61 -7.57 -2.85
C ALA A 258 8.39 -7.40 -3.79
N ARG A 259 7.49 -8.39 -3.74
CA ARG A 259 6.38 -8.59 -4.68
C ARG A 259 5.03 -8.43 -3.98
N LEU A 260 4.05 -7.88 -4.67
CA LEU A 260 2.67 -7.81 -4.19
C LEU A 260 1.87 -9.02 -4.70
N TYR A 261 1.09 -9.65 -3.83
CA TYR A 261 -0.05 -10.50 -4.23
C TYR A 261 -1.37 -9.69 -4.11
N PRO A 262 -1.89 -9.10 -5.21
CA PRO A 262 -3.01 -8.17 -5.12
C PRO A 262 -4.32 -8.83 -4.68
N GLY A 263 -4.57 -10.07 -5.14
CA GLY A 263 -5.76 -10.83 -4.78
C GLY A 263 -5.87 -11.04 -3.27
N SER A 264 -4.73 -11.22 -2.61
CA SER A 264 -4.61 -11.25 -1.15
C SER A 264 -5.59 -12.24 -0.51
N TRP A 265 -5.95 -12.03 0.77
CA TRP A 265 -6.89 -12.91 1.47
C TRP A 265 -8.29 -12.90 0.84
N SER A 266 -8.71 -11.79 0.22
CA SER A 266 -10.03 -11.73 -0.42
C SER A 266 -10.20 -12.71 -1.56
N ARG A 267 -9.16 -12.88 -2.40
CA ARG A 267 -9.14 -13.91 -3.44
C ARG A 267 -8.90 -15.29 -2.84
N TRP A 268 -7.88 -15.41 -1.99
CA TRP A 268 -7.48 -16.70 -1.44
C TRP A 268 -8.57 -17.32 -0.56
N GLY A 269 -9.01 -16.58 0.45
CA GLY A 269 -10.08 -16.95 1.36
C GLY A 269 -11.45 -17.09 0.69
N GLY A 270 -11.66 -16.52 -0.50
CA GLY A 270 -12.88 -16.68 -1.28
C GLY A 270 -12.92 -17.95 -2.17
N ASP A 271 -11.83 -18.70 -2.26
CA ASP A 271 -11.72 -19.90 -3.09
C ASP A 271 -11.58 -21.17 -2.23
N ASP A 272 -12.67 -21.93 -2.10
CA ASP A 272 -12.72 -23.14 -1.27
C ASP A 272 -11.77 -24.26 -1.73
N THR A 273 -11.18 -24.16 -2.93
CA THR A 273 -10.18 -25.13 -3.41
C THR A 273 -8.76 -24.84 -2.90
N LEU A 274 -8.54 -23.66 -2.32
CA LEU A 274 -7.25 -23.25 -1.75
C LEU A 274 -7.17 -23.60 -0.25
N PRO A 275 -6.02 -24.14 0.21
CA PRO A 275 -5.81 -24.52 1.59
C PRO A 275 -5.71 -23.29 2.51
N VAL A 276 -6.04 -23.47 3.79
CA VAL A 276 -6.04 -22.42 4.81
C VAL A 276 -5.38 -22.94 6.08
N GLU A 277 -4.55 -22.11 6.71
CA GLU A 277 -4.01 -22.36 8.07
C GLU A 277 -4.68 -21.41 9.08
N THR A 278 -4.83 -21.87 10.32
CA THR A 278 -5.32 -21.08 11.46
C THR A 278 -4.34 -21.22 12.63
N GLY A 279 -4.45 -20.32 13.63
CA GLY A 279 -3.49 -20.22 14.72
C GLY A 279 -2.17 -19.55 14.28
N ASP A 280 -1.15 -19.66 15.12
CA ASP A 280 0.21 -19.22 14.79
C ASP A 280 1.12 -20.44 14.74
N PRO A 281 1.64 -20.82 13.56
CA PRO A 281 2.50 -22.00 13.42
C PRO A 281 3.86 -21.85 14.12
N ARG A 282 4.18 -20.68 14.71
CA ARG A 282 5.39 -20.42 15.49
C ARG A 282 5.12 -20.08 16.98
N ALA A 283 3.88 -20.14 17.45
CA ALA A 283 3.54 -19.92 18.87
C ALA A 283 3.79 -21.14 19.76
#